data_AF-A0A2N5G8I5-F1
#
_entry.id   AF-A0A2N5G8I5-F1
#
_cell.length_a   1.000
_cell.length_b   1.000
_cell.length_c   1.000
_cell.angle_alpha   90.00
_cell.angle_beta   90.00
_cell.angle_gamma   90.00
#
_symmetry.space_group_name_H-M   'P 1'
#
loop_
_entity.id
_entity.type
_entity.pdbx_description
1 polymer ?
#
loop_
_entity_poly.entity_id
_entity_poly.type
_entity_poly.pdbx_seq_one_letter_code
_entity_poly.pdbx_strand_id
1 'polypeptide(L)'
;MDKAELNERLELLLSGGVITAEAAAITGKAFENLGSMMNKTAILQSEMLFTHLASALTRLERGEKIEGPPEALLNEVSRTGFTEKIEKEIEFIERQFGNALPVEEKNYLHLHYASVFQQNLLENKV
;
A
#
# COMPACT_ATOMS: atom_id res chain seq x y z
N MET A 1 -5.58 -10.27 3.91
CA MET A 1 -4.78 -11.28 3.22
C MET A 1 -3.56 -11.74 4.02
N ASP A 2 -3.08 -12.95 3.78
CA ASP A 2 -1.77 -13.45 4.22
C ASP A 2 -0.70 -13.39 3.10
N LYS A 3 0.51 -13.89 3.38
CA LYS A 3 1.63 -13.88 2.43
C LYS A 3 1.40 -14.78 1.21
N ALA A 4 0.72 -15.91 1.38
CA ALA A 4 0.44 -16.82 0.27
C ALA A 4 -0.58 -16.19 -0.68
N GLU A 5 -1.65 -15.62 -0.14
CA GLU A 5 -2.66 -14.88 -0.90
C GLU A 5 -2.06 -13.66 -1.63
N LEU A 6 -1.11 -12.96 -1.01
CA LEU A 6 -0.37 -11.89 -1.68
C LEU A 6 0.43 -12.41 -2.86
N ASN A 7 1.19 -13.49 -2.67
CA ASN A 7 2.04 -14.03 -3.73
C ASN A 7 1.21 -14.50 -4.93
N GLU A 8 0.09 -15.19 -4.67
CA GLU A 8 -0.85 -15.59 -5.74
C GLU A 8 -1.39 -14.36 -6.48
N ARG A 9 -1.81 -13.32 -5.75
CA ARG A 9 -2.30 -12.08 -6.35
C ARG A 9 -1.24 -11.41 -7.23
N LEU A 10 0.00 -11.30 -6.75
CA LEU A 10 1.10 -10.69 -7.50
C LEU A 10 1.47 -11.52 -8.73
N GLU A 11 1.48 -12.85 -8.63
CA GLU A 11 1.74 -13.75 -9.76
C GLU A 11 0.68 -13.62 -10.85
N LEU A 12 -0.60 -13.53 -10.48
CA LEU A 12 -1.69 -13.30 -11.43
C LEU A 12 -1.53 -11.95 -12.16
N LEU A 13 -1.21 -10.89 -11.43
CA LEU A 13 -1.01 -9.56 -12.03
C LEU A 13 0.24 -9.51 -12.92
N LEU A 14 1.31 -10.19 -12.50
CA LEU A 14 2.57 -10.24 -13.23
C LEU A 14 2.43 -11.05 -14.53
N SER A 15 1.84 -12.24 -14.45
CA SER A 15 1.60 -13.11 -15.62
C SER A 15 0.63 -12.47 -16.62
N GLY A 16 -0.31 -11.65 -16.16
CA GLY A 16 -1.18 -10.83 -17.00
C GLY A 16 -0.54 -9.58 -17.59
N GLY A 17 0.73 -9.27 -17.27
CA GLY A 17 1.41 -8.06 -17.72
C GLY A 17 0.87 -6.74 -17.13
N VAL A 18 0.03 -6.85 -16.10
CA VAL A 18 -0.58 -5.70 -15.40
C VAL A 18 0.48 -4.99 -14.56
N ILE A 19 1.36 -5.75 -13.91
CA ILE A 19 2.46 -5.22 -13.10
C ILE A 19 3.82 -5.68 -13.59
N THR A 20 4.88 -4.98 -13.21
CA THR A 20 6.27 -5.39 -13.43
C THR A 20 6.79 -6.28 -12.31
N ALA A 21 7.91 -6.97 -12.57
CA ALA A 21 8.59 -7.78 -11.55
C ALA A 21 9.14 -6.93 -10.39
N GLU A 22 9.59 -5.70 -10.69
CA GLU A 22 10.11 -4.77 -9.69
C GLU A 22 8.98 -4.27 -8.76
N ALA A 23 7.86 -3.82 -9.34
CA ALA A 23 6.68 -3.44 -8.58
C ALA A 23 6.15 -4.58 -7.70
N ALA A 24 6.14 -5.83 -8.20
CA ALA A 24 5.77 -7.00 -7.42
C ALA A 24 6.73 -7.24 -6.25
N ALA A 25 8.04 -7.14 -6.48
CA ALA A 25 9.06 -7.32 -5.45
C ALA A 25 8.96 -6.26 -4.35
N ILE A 26 8.81 -4.98 -4.71
CA ILE A 26 8.66 -3.88 -3.75
C ILE A 26 7.37 -4.05 -2.94
N THR A 27 6.26 -4.41 -3.60
CA THR A 27 4.98 -4.68 -2.92
C THR A 27 5.11 -5.83 -1.91
N GLY A 28 5.83 -6.90 -2.28
CA GLY A 28 6.12 -8.02 -1.39
C GLY A 28 6.90 -7.59 -0.13
N LYS A 29 7.88 -6.70 -0.28
CA LYS A 29 8.65 -6.14 0.85
C LYS A 29 7.79 -5.21 1.71
N ALA A 30 6.95 -4.38 1.09
CA ALA A 30 6.04 -3.48 1.81
C ALA A 30 5.05 -4.27 2.67
N PHE A 31 4.54 -5.41 2.17
CA PHE A 31 3.71 -6.32 2.95
C PHE A 31 4.43 -6.88 4.18
N GLU A 32 5.67 -7.34 4.01
CA GLU A 32 6.47 -7.89 5.10
C GLU A 32 6.81 -6.83 6.15
N ASN A 33 7.13 -5.60 5.71
CA ASN A 33 7.38 -4.47 6.60
C ASN A 33 6.13 -4.14 7.43
N LEU A 34 4.99 -4.01 6.78
CA LEU A 34 3.72 -3.71 7.44
C LEU A 34 3.32 -4.80 8.44
N GLY A 35 3.44 -6.08 8.04
CA GLY A 35 3.16 -7.23 8.91
C GLY A 35 4.07 -7.26 10.13
N SER A 36 5.37 -7.01 9.93
CA SER A 36 6.35 -6.93 11.02
C SER A 36 6.04 -5.79 11.99
N MET A 37 5.66 -4.61 11.48
CA MET A 37 5.31 -3.45 12.28
C MET A 37 4.09 -3.72 13.18
N MET A 38 3.08 -4.43 12.66
CA MET A 38 1.87 -4.76 13.41
C MET A 38 1.98 -6.07 14.21
N ASN A 39 3.09 -6.80 14.10
CA ASN A 39 3.26 -8.17 14.60
C ASN A 39 2.13 -9.11 14.13
N LYS A 40 1.83 -9.07 12.82
CA LYS A 40 0.78 -9.88 12.18
C LYS A 40 1.31 -10.60 10.94
N THR A 41 0.89 -11.85 10.76
CA THR A 41 1.17 -12.65 9.56
C THR A 41 0.06 -12.54 8.51
N ALA A 42 -1.16 -12.20 8.94
CA ALA A 42 -2.30 -11.88 8.09
C ALA A 42 -2.77 -10.46 8.41
N ILE A 43 -2.96 -9.64 7.37
CA ILE A 43 -3.37 -8.24 7.48
C ILE A 43 -4.80 -8.13 6.97
N LEU A 44 -5.73 -7.71 7.84
CA LEU A 44 -7.14 -7.60 7.48
C LEU A 44 -7.37 -6.48 6.46
N GLN A 45 -8.20 -6.74 5.46
CA GLN A 45 -8.65 -5.76 4.44
C GLN A 45 -7.53 -5.05 3.68
N SER A 46 -6.41 -5.75 3.41
CA SER A 46 -5.23 -5.17 2.75
C SER A 46 -5.15 -5.46 1.25
N GLU A 47 -6.09 -6.22 0.68
CA GLU A 47 -6.07 -6.65 -0.72
C GLU A 47 -6.05 -5.45 -1.68
N MET A 48 -6.86 -4.43 -1.37
CA MET A 48 -6.94 -3.19 -2.14
C MET A 48 -5.64 -2.39 -2.06
N LEU A 49 -5.06 -2.26 -0.85
CA LEU A 49 -3.79 -1.56 -0.65
C LEU A 49 -2.68 -2.17 -1.52
N PHE A 50 -2.48 -3.49 -1.45
CA PHE A 50 -1.37 -4.13 -2.14
C PHE A 50 -1.61 -4.31 -3.65
N THR A 51 -2.88 -4.48 -4.08
CA THR A 51 -3.22 -4.42 -5.51
C THR A 51 -2.94 -3.04 -6.09
N HIS A 52 -3.35 -1.98 -5.37
CA HIS A 52 -3.11 -0.60 -5.77
C HIS A 52 -1.61 -0.30 -5.83
N LEU A 53 -0.86 -0.62 -4.78
CA LEU A 53 0.59 -0.37 -4.72
C LEU A 53 1.34 -0.99 -5.91
N ALA A 54 1.11 -2.27 -6.20
CA ALA A 54 1.77 -2.94 -7.32
C ALA A 54 1.45 -2.28 -8.68
N SER A 55 0.20 -1.83 -8.83
CA SER A 55 -0.25 -1.16 -10.05
C SER A 55 0.31 0.27 -10.16
N ALA A 56 0.33 1.02 -9.06
CA ALA A 56 0.86 2.37 -8.97
C ALA A 56 2.36 2.41 -9.30
N LEU A 57 3.16 1.53 -8.67
CA LEU A 57 4.59 1.43 -8.96
C LEU A 57 4.85 1.09 -10.44
N THR A 58 4.06 0.18 -11.01
CA THR A 58 4.16 -0.13 -12.44
C THR A 58 3.87 1.08 -13.34
N ARG A 59 2.87 1.89 -13.00
CA ARG A 59 2.57 3.13 -13.74
C ARG A 59 3.73 4.12 -13.67
N LEU A 60 4.34 4.27 -12.49
CA LEU A 60 5.49 5.13 -12.29
C LEU A 60 6.71 4.66 -13.11
N GLU A 61 7.01 3.37 -13.10
CA GLU A 61 8.08 2.78 -13.91
C GLU A 61 7.85 3.01 -15.42
N ARG A 62 6.59 3.01 -15.85
CA ARG A 62 6.20 3.26 -17.25
C ARG A 62 6.09 4.75 -17.60
N GLY A 63 6.27 5.66 -16.65
CA GLY A 63 6.09 7.10 -16.85
C GLY A 63 4.65 7.50 -17.15
N GLU A 64 3.68 6.69 -16.73
CA GLU A 64 2.25 6.97 -16.90
C GLU A 64 1.82 8.09 -15.94
N LYS A 65 0.85 8.91 -16.38
CA LYS A 65 0.26 9.94 -15.52
C LYS A 65 -0.68 9.30 -14.51
N ILE A 66 -0.69 9.88 -13.30
CA ILE A 66 -1.52 9.45 -12.20
C ILE A 66 -2.43 10.61 -11.81
N GLU A 67 -3.72 10.32 -11.65
CA GLU A 67 -4.70 11.23 -11.08
C GLU A 67 -4.94 10.86 -9.63
N GLY A 68 -4.91 11.83 -8.71
CA GLY A 68 -5.13 11.59 -7.28
C GLY A 68 -6.60 11.30 -6.91
N PRO A 69 -6.86 10.87 -5.67
CA PRO A 69 -8.21 10.68 -5.20
C PRO A 69 -8.95 12.02 -5.03
N PRO A 70 -10.29 12.02 -5.04
CA PRO A 70 -11.08 13.20 -4.65
C PRO A 70 -10.67 13.74 -3.28
N GLU A 71 -10.42 15.05 -3.19
CA GLU A 71 -9.93 15.72 -1.97
C GLU A 71 -10.84 15.49 -0.75
N ALA A 72 -12.15 15.34 -0.98
CA ALA A 72 -13.13 15.04 0.06
C ALA A 72 -12.80 13.77 0.87
N LEU A 73 -12.17 12.76 0.24
CA LEU A 73 -11.79 11.51 0.90
C LEU A 73 -10.57 11.69 1.82
N LEU A 74 -9.66 12.61 1.49
CA LEU A 74 -8.41 12.82 2.25
C LEU A 74 -8.68 13.44 3.62
N ASN A 75 -9.74 14.22 3.74
CA ASN A 75 -10.14 14.85 5.01
C ASN A 75 -10.53 13.82 6.09
N GLU A 76 -10.90 12.61 5.71
CA GLU A 76 -11.27 11.55 6.65
C GLU A 76 -10.04 10.87 7.28
N VAL A 77 -8.94 10.77 6.54
CA VAL A 77 -7.71 10.10 6.99
C VAL A 77 -7.03 10.85 8.14
N SER A 78 -6.99 12.18 8.05
CA SER A 78 -6.32 13.03 9.05
C SER A 78 -6.92 12.87 10.47
N ARG A 79 -8.16 12.37 10.57
CA ARG A 79 -8.87 12.16 11.84
C ARG A 79 -8.58 10.80 12.49
N THR A 80 -7.91 9.90 11.79
CA THR A 80 -7.66 8.52 12.28
C THR A 80 -6.53 8.41 13.31
N GLY A 81 -5.65 9.42 13.37
CA GLY A 81 -4.47 9.39 14.25
C GLY A 81 -3.34 8.49 13.76
N PHE A 82 -3.43 7.92 12.55
CA PHE A 82 -2.41 7.03 11.99
C PHE A 82 -1.39 7.70 11.09
N THR A 83 -1.48 9.01 10.85
CA THR A 83 -0.64 9.74 9.88
C THR A 83 0.84 9.40 10.00
N GLU A 84 1.43 9.46 11.20
CA GLU A 84 2.87 9.15 11.38
C GLU A 84 3.23 7.71 10.98
N LYS A 85 2.35 6.74 11.24
CA LYS A 85 2.58 5.34 10.83
C LYS A 85 2.51 5.20 9.32
N ILE A 86 1.53 5.87 8.70
CA ILE A 86 1.36 5.87 7.25
C ILE A 86 2.59 6.44 6.57
N GLU A 87 3.09 7.59 7.04
CA GLU A 87 4.28 8.23 6.46
C GLU A 87 5.50 7.29 6.52
N LYS A 88 5.70 6.57 7.63
CA LYS A 88 6.81 5.60 7.75
C LYS A 88 6.72 4.46 6.73
N GLU A 89 5.51 4.00 6.42
CA GLU A 89 5.29 2.99 5.38
C GLU A 89 5.53 3.57 3.97
N ILE A 90 5.07 4.79 3.69
CA ILE A 90 5.32 5.48 2.42
C ILE A 90 6.82 5.70 2.22
N GLU A 91 7.52 6.20 3.24
CA GLU A 91 8.98 6.38 3.19
C GLU A 91 9.70 5.04 2.96
N PHE A 92 9.21 3.94 3.54
CA PHE A 92 9.78 2.61 3.27
C PHE A 92 9.63 2.25 1.79
N ILE A 93 8.45 2.47 1.21
CA ILE A 93 8.19 2.23 -0.21
C ILE A 93 9.11 3.10 -1.09
N GLU A 94 9.20 4.41 -0.81
CA GLU A 94 10.07 5.34 -1.55
C GLU A 94 11.54 4.91 -1.50
N ARG A 95 12.02 4.44 -0.34
CA ARG A 95 13.38 3.87 -0.22
C ARG A 95 13.58 2.61 -1.03
N GLN A 96 12.57 1.74 -1.11
CA GLN A 96 12.65 0.52 -1.95
C GLN A 96 12.55 0.84 -3.44
N PHE A 97 11.75 1.84 -3.80
CA PHE A 97 11.54 2.29 -5.17
C PHE A 97 12.68 3.17 -5.71
N GLY A 98 13.44 3.79 -4.81
CA GLY A 98 14.58 4.65 -5.15
C GLY A 98 14.19 6.07 -5.59
N ASN A 99 12.90 6.42 -5.53
CA ASN A 99 12.37 7.74 -5.88
C ASN A 99 11.23 8.13 -4.93
N ALA A 100 10.99 9.44 -4.82
CA ALA A 100 9.79 9.94 -4.16
C ALA A 100 8.54 9.58 -4.97
N LEU A 101 7.45 9.21 -4.29
CA LEU A 101 6.16 8.99 -4.92
C LEU A 101 5.48 10.34 -5.19
N PRO A 102 4.75 10.47 -6.32
CA PRO A 102 3.91 11.64 -6.56
C PRO A 102 2.90 11.85 -5.44
N VAL A 103 2.49 13.10 -5.23
CA VAL A 103 1.54 13.45 -4.17
C VAL A 103 0.20 12.74 -4.35
N GLU A 104 -0.20 12.52 -5.59
CA GLU A 104 -1.41 11.79 -5.99
C GLU A 104 -1.39 10.35 -5.47
N GLU A 105 -0.25 9.65 -5.60
CA GLU A 105 -0.09 8.28 -5.11
C GLU A 105 0.01 8.24 -3.59
N LYS A 106 0.75 9.17 -2.98
CA LYS A 106 0.81 9.28 -1.52
C LYS A 106 -0.58 9.47 -0.93
N ASN A 107 -1.41 10.29 -1.56
CA ASN A 107 -2.80 10.51 -1.17
C ASN A 107 -3.63 9.22 -1.21
N TYR A 108 -3.52 8.37 -2.24
CA TYR A 108 -4.18 7.06 -2.24
C TYR A 108 -3.64 6.13 -1.16
N LEU A 109 -2.31 6.10 -0.98
CA LEU A 109 -1.71 5.29 0.08
C LEU A 109 -2.20 5.73 1.46
N HIS A 110 -2.38 7.03 1.70
CA HIS A 110 -3.01 7.52 2.92
C HIS A 110 -4.40 6.93 3.15
N LEU A 111 -5.27 6.93 2.13
CA LEU A 111 -6.61 6.36 2.23
C LEU A 111 -6.54 4.86 2.56
N HIS A 112 -5.72 4.11 1.82
CA HIS A 112 -5.63 2.66 1.95
C HIS A 112 -5.01 2.23 3.27
N TYR A 113 -3.88 2.83 3.68
CA TYR A 113 -3.26 2.51 4.95
C TYR A 113 -4.11 2.91 6.15
N ALA A 114 -4.82 4.04 6.09
CA ALA A 114 -5.72 4.44 7.17
C ALA A 114 -6.81 3.39 7.41
N SER A 115 -7.43 2.88 6.33
CA SER A 115 -8.40 1.79 6.41
C SER A 115 -7.76 0.53 7.00
N VAL A 116 -6.60 0.10 6.48
CA VAL A 116 -5.90 -1.09 6.99
C VAL A 116 -5.54 -0.96 8.47
N PHE A 117 -5.03 0.19 8.91
CA PHE A 117 -4.71 0.41 10.32
C PHE A 117 -5.94 0.44 11.21
N GLN A 118 -7.04 1.04 10.75
CA GLN A 118 -8.29 1.03 11.49
C GLN A 118 -8.76 -0.39 11.77
N GLN A 119 -8.69 -1.28 10.78
CA GLN A 119 -9.10 -2.68 10.91
C GLN A 119 -8.13 -3.52 11.74
N ASN A 120 -6.83 -3.20 11.71
CA ASN A 120 -5.82 -4.08 12.32
C ASN A 120 -5.35 -3.64 13.71
N LEU A 121 -5.47 -2.35 14.06
CA LEU A 121 -4.92 -1.79 15.30
C LEU A 121 -5.98 -1.31 16.29
N LEU A 122 -7.23 -1.06 15.87
CA LEU A 122 -8.30 -0.64 16.77
C LEU A 122 -9.18 -1.79 17.28
N GLU A 123 -9.03 -3.01 16.76
CA GLU A 123 -9.73 -4.21 17.26
C GLU A 123 -9.31 -4.63 18.69
N ASN A 124 -8.36 -3.95 19.34
CA ASN A 124 -8.01 -4.18 20.74
C ASN A 124 -8.84 -3.36 21.75
N LYS A 125 -10.02 -2.88 21.36
CA LYS A 125 -10.94 -2.17 22.26
C LYS A 125 -12.35 -2.79 22.25
N VAL A 126 -12.47 -4.05 22.66
CA VAL A 126 -13.69 -4.59 23.29
C VAL A 126 -13.29 -5.51 24.43
#